data_AF-A0AAU6DSG2-F1
#
_entry.id   AF-A0AAU6DSG2-F1
#
_cell.length_a   1.000
_cell.length_b   1.000
_cell.length_c   1.000
_cell.angle_alpha   90.00
_cell.angle_beta   90.00
_cell.angle_gamma   90.00
#
_symmetry.space_group_name_H-M   'P 1'
#
loop_
_entity.id
_entity.type
_entity.pdbx_description
1 polymer ?
#
loop_
_entity_poly.entity_id
_entity_poly.type
_entity_poly.pdbx_seq_one_letter_code
_entity_poly.pdbx_strand_id
1 'polypeptide(L)'
;MVVLTDGVNEDGHSISRSALVARLHELNDPRHPVPLIMVAVGPDTDRTEVEQVARATGGAGYQVSDPSRISSVLLKAVMEVGGR
;
A
#
# COMPACT_ATOMS: atom_id res chain seq x y z
N MET A 1 -8.06 -1.51 -4.89
CA MET A 1 -8.02 -0.13 -4.33
C MET A 1 -6.62 0.42 -4.48
N VAL A 2 -6.44 1.72 -4.73
CA VAL A 2 -5.12 2.36 -4.83
C VAL A 2 -5.03 3.49 -3.80
N VAL A 3 -3.95 3.53 -3.02
CA VAL A 3 -3.65 4.57 -2.04
C VAL A 3 -2.28 5.18 -2.32
N LEU A 4 -2.22 6.51 -2.40
CA LEU A 4 -0.98 7.28 -2.54
C LEU A 4 -0.70 7.97 -1.19
N THR A 5 0.54 7.88 -0.73
CA THR A 5 1.00 8.41 0.57
C THR A 5 2.50 8.71 0.51
N ASP A 6 3.07 9.36 1.51
CA ASP A 6 4.51 9.40 1.80
C ASP A 6 4.99 8.15 2.57
N GLY A 7 4.07 7.32 3.05
CA GLY A 7 4.35 6.04 3.69
C GLY A 7 4.80 6.14 5.14
N VAL A 8 4.88 7.34 5.71
CA VAL A 8 5.33 7.55 7.10
C VAL A 8 4.11 7.81 7.98
N ASN A 9 3.98 7.04 9.06
CA ASN A 9 2.97 7.32 10.08
C ASN A 9 3.50 8.38 11.07
N GLU A 10 3.18 9.64 10.84
CA GLU A 10 3.65 10.77 11.66
C GLU A 10 2.72 11.09 12.84
N ASP A 11 1.49 10.53 12.87
CA ASP A 11 0.52 10.78 13.94
C ASP A 11 0.51 9.66 15.00
N GLY A 12 1.14 9.95 16.14
CA GLY A 12 1.20 9.05 17.29
C GLY A 12 -0.13 8.88 18.04
N HIS A 13 -1.17 9.66 17.73
CA HIS A 13 -2.52 9.51 18.30
C HIS A 13 -3.45 8.65 17.44
N SER A 14 -3.03 8.34 16.21
CA SER A 14 -3.77 7.49 15.28
C SER A 14 -3.51 5.99 15.52
N ILE A 15 -4.23 5.14 14.78
CA ILE A 15 -4.04 3.69 14.82
C ILE A 15 -2.57 3.33 14.52
N SER A 16 -1.98 2.44 15.32
CA SER A 16 -0.64 1.96 15.02
C SER A 16 -0.63 1.09 13.77
N ARG A 17 0.51 1.02 13.07
CA ARG A 17 0.66 0.14 11.90
C ARG A 17 0.29 -1.31 12.19
N SER A 18 0.76 -1.84 13.32
CA SER A 18 0.48 -3.24 13.69
C SER A 18 -1.03 -3.47 13.90
N ALA A 19 -1.72 -2.51 14.53
CA ALA A 19 -3.17 -2.57 14.69
C ALA A 19 -3.90 -2.42 13.34
N LEU A 20 -3.42 -1.56 12.44
CA LEU A 20 -3.97 -1.43 11.08
C LEU A 20 -3.84 -2.75 10.30
N VAL A 21 -2.65 -3.35 10.28
CA VAL A 21 -2.39 -4.62 9.60
C VAL A 21 -3.28 -5.73 10.18
N ALA A 22 -3.34 -5.86 11.50
CA ALA A 22 -4.21 -6.83 12.16
C ALA A 22 -5.68 -6.63 11.76
N ARG A 23 -6.15 -5.37 11.75
CA ARG A 23 -7.53 -5.06 11.38
C ARG A 23 -7.83 -5.34 9.91
N LEU A 24 -6.88 -5.07 9.01
CA LEU A 24 -7.02 -5.40 7.59
C LEU A 24 -7.11 -6.91 7.37
N HIS A 25 -6.32 -7.71 8.09
CA HIS A 25 -6.43 -9.17 8.03
C HIS A 25 -7.80 -9.69 8.49
N GLU A 26 -8.35 -9.13 9.58
CA GLU A 26 -9.69 -9.50 10.06
C GLU A 26 -10.81 -9.15 9.07
N LEU A 27 -10.68 -8.00 8.39
CA LEU A 27 -11.69 -7.49 7.46
C LEU A 27 -11.60 -8.10 6.06
N ASN A 28 -10.48 -8.73 5.71
CA ASN A 28 -10.25 -9.29 4.39
C ASN A 28 -11.09 -10.56 4.18
N ASP A 29 -12.22 -10.47 3.44
CA ASP A 29 -13.00 -11.63 3.01
C ASP A 29 -12.34 -12.30 1.80
N PRO A 30 -11.83 -13.55 1.91
CA PRO A 30 -11.20 -14.25 0.80
C PRO A 30 -12.13 -14.50 -0.40
N ARG A 31 -13.46 -14.47 -0.19
CA ARG A 31 -14.45 -14.64 -1.26
C ARG A 31 -14.70 -13.35 -2.05
N HIS A 32 -14.36 -12.20 -1.47
CA HIS A 32 -14.52 -10.88 -2.08
C HIS A 32 -13.26 -10.03 -1.81
N PRO A 33 -12.10 -10.42 -2.35
CA PRO A 33 -10.84 -9.76 -2.02
C PRO A 33 -10.82 -8.32 -2.53
N VAL A 34 -10.35 -7.39 -1.70
CA VAL A 34 -10.10 -6.01 -2.08
C VAL A 34 -8.60 -5.72 -1.93
N PRO A 35 -7.79 -6.06 -2.95
CA PRO A 35 -6.35 -5.86 -2.85
C PRO A 35 -6.01 -4.37 -2.81
N LEU A 36 -5.13 -4.02 -1.88
CA LEU A 36 -4.62 -2.67 -1.69
C LEU A 36 -3.30 -2.50 -2.45
N ILE A 37 -3.28 -1.59 -3.40
CA ILE A 37 -2.04 -1.10 -4.04
C ILE A 37 -1.65 0.16 -3.29
N MET A 38 -0.52 0.14 -2.59
CA MET A 38 0.01 1.33 -1.90
C MET A 38 1.21 1.88 -2.64
N VAL A 39 1.23 3.19 -2.86
CA VAL A 39 2.33 3.88 -3.54
C VAL A 39 2.85 4.98 -2.63
N ALA A 40 4.06 4.79 -2.11
CA ALA A 40 4.79 5.81 -1.37
C ALA A 40 5.47 6.77 -2.36
N VAL A 41 5.25 8.07 -2.26
CA VAL A 41 5.77 9.10 -3.17
C VAL A 41 6.63 10.11 -2.41
N GLY A 42 7.89 10.27 -2.82
CA GLY A 42 8.81 11.23 -2.21
C GLY A 42 10.17 10.63 -1.82
N PRO A 43 11.15 11.51 -1.49
CA PRO A 43 12.52 11.11 -1.21
C PRO A 43 12.67 10.34 0.12
N ASP A 44 11.84 10.66 1.11
CA ASP A 44 11.93 10.12 2.48
C ASP A 44 10.87 9.02 2.76
N THR A 45 10.44 8.36 1.69
CA THR A 45 9.39 7.34 1.74
C THR A 45 9.91 6.00 2.25
N ASP A 46 9.12 5.31 3.07
CA ASP A 46 9.43 3.97 3.54
C ASP A 46 8.64 2.91 2.74
N ARG A 47 9.36 2.16 1.90
CA ARG A 47 8.77 1.05 1.14
C ARG A 47 8.27 -0.08 2.03
N THR A 48 8.95 -0.34 3.14
CA THR A 48 8.60 -1.42 4.06
C THR A 48 7.25 -1.17 4.70
N GLU A 49 6.95 0.10 5.03
CA GLU A 49 5.67 0.54 5.56
C GLU A 49 4.51 0.20 4.62
N VAL A 50 4.57 0.71 3.38
CA VAL A 50 3.50 0.50 2.39
C VAL A 50 3.38 -0.95 1.94
N GLU A 51 4.47 -1.71 1.91
CA GLU A 51 4.46 -3.13 1.57
C GLU A 51 3.77 -3.97 2.66
N GLN A 52 4.05 -3.72 3.95
CA GLN A 52 3.44 -4.46 5.05
C GLN A 52 1.92 -4.28 5.09
N VAL A 53 1.45 -3.05 4.92
CA VAL A 53 0.01 -2.74 4.92
C VAL A 53 -0.68 -3.33 3.69
N ALA A 54 -0.09 -3.18 2.50
CA ALA A 54 -0.66 -3.71 1.27
C ALA A 54 -0.81 -5.24 1.28
N ARG A 55 0.19 -5.96 1.79
CA ARG A 55 0.17 -7.43 1.87
C ARG A 55 -0.92 -7.99 2.77
N ALA A 56 -1.40 -7.21 3.74
CA ALA A 56 -2.49 -7.62 4.61
C ALA A 56 -3.79 -7.95 3.85
N THR A 57 -3.92 -7.40 2.63
CA THR A 57 -5.10 -7.55 1.75
C THR A 57 -4.79 -8.37 0.47
N GLY A 58 -3.61 -9.00 0.38
CA GLY A 58 -3.15 -9.66 -0.85
C GLY A 58 -2.67 -8.70 -1.95
N GLY A 59 -2.51 -7.42 -1.63
CA GLY A 59 -2.01 -6.38 -2.52
C GLY A 59 -0.48 -6.25 -2.55
N ALA A 60 0.01 -5.10 -2.99
CA ALA A 60 1.45 -4.81 -3.13
C ALA A 60 1.79 -3.34 -2.86
N GLY A 61 2.97 -3.10 -2.29
CA GLY A 61 3.52 -1.78 -2.00
C GLY A 61 4.60 -1.36 -3.01
N TYR A 62 4.56 -0.11 -3.42
CA TYR A 62 5.49 0.49 -4.37
C TYR A 62 6.05 1.79 -3.79
N GLN A 63 7.26 2.14 -4.20
CA GLN A 63 7.90 3.40 -3.85
C GLN A 63 8.27 4.15 -5.13
N VAL A 64 8.04 5.46 -5.12
CA VAL A 64 8.32 6.38 -6.22
C VAL A 64 9.10 7.56 -5.66
N SER A 65 10.41 7.57 -5.93
CA SER A 65 11.28 8.69 -5.56
C SER A 65 11.19 9.88 -6.52
N ASP A 66 10.83 9.63 -7.78
CA ASP A 66 10.62 10.66 -8.81
C ASP A 66 9.11 10.75 -9.14
N PRO A 67 8.43 11.84 -8.77
CA PRO A 67 7.01 12.03 -9.02
C PRO A 67 6.60 11.88 -10.49
N SER A 68 7.50 12.12 -11.45
CA SER A 68 7.21 11.93 -12.89
C SER A 68 6.91 10.48 -13.25
N ARG A 69 7.32 9.52 -12.40
CA ARG A 69 7.17 8.07 -12.63
C ARG A 69 5.90 7.48 -12.04
N ILE A 70 5.11 8.25 -11.28
CA ILE A 70 3.89 7.77 -10.61
C ILE A 70 2.97 7.02 -11.59
N SER A 71 2.68 7.61 -12.76
CA SER A 71 1.78 7.01 -13.75
C SER A 71 2.27 5.63 -14.23
N SER A 72 3.58 5.49 -14.47
CA SER A 72 4.17 4.22 -14.90
C SER A 72 4.11 3.14 -13.82
N VAL A 73 4.31 3.53 -12.55
CA VAL A 73 4.28 2.62 -11.41
C VAL A 73 2.85 2.19 -11.11
N LEU A 74 1.89 3.10 -11.19
CA LEU A 74 0.47 2.78 -11.07
C LEU A 74 0.02 1.78 -12.13
N LEU A 75 0.39 2.00 -13.40
CA LEU A 75 0.04 1.08 -14.48
C LEU A 75 0.66 -0.31 -14.24
N LYS A 76 1.95 -0.37 -13.87
CA LYS A 76 2.62 -1.61 -13.51
C LYS A 76 1.91 -2.34 -12.37
N ALA A 77 1.54 -1.63 -11.31
CA ALA A 77 0.89 -2.21 -10.15
C ALA A 77 -0.48 -2.80 -10.48
N VAL A 78 -1.29 -2.11 -11.29
CA VAL A 78 -2.58 -2.61 -11.76
C VAL A 78 -2.41 -3.88 -12.60
N MET A 79 -1.41 -3.92 -13.49
CA MET A 79 -1.14 -5.13 -14.29
C MET A 79 -0.67 -6.31 -13.43
N GLU A 80 0.17 -6.09 -12.43
CA GLU A 80 0.68 -7.16 -11.54
C GLU A 80 -0.40 -7.71 -10.60
N VAL A 81 -1.28 -6.85 -10.07
CA VAL A 81 -2.36 -7.28 -9.18
C VAL A 81 -3.55 -7.85 -9.96
N GLY A 82 -3.89 -7.28 -11.11
CA GLY A 82 -4.98 -7.76 -11.96
C GLY A 82 -4.65 -9.03 -12.77
N GLY A 83 -3.37 -9.40 -12.86
CA GLY A 83 -2.92 -10.65 -13.48
C GLY A 83 -2.89 -11.86 -12.53
N ARG A 84 -3.30 -11.69 -11.27
CA ARG A 84 -3.41 -12.75 -10.25
C ARG A 84 -4.86 -13.20 -10.11
#